data_AF-A0A5D2DRG5-F1
#
_entry.id   AF-A0A5D2DRG5-F1
#
_cell.length_a   1.000
_cell.length_b   1.000
_cell.length_c   1.000
_cell.angle_alpha   90.00
_cell.angle_beta   90.00
_cell.angle_gamma   90.00
#
_symmetry.space_group_name_H-M   'P 1'
#
loop_
_entity.id
_entity.type
_entity.pdbx_description
1 polymer ?
#
loop_
_entity_poly.entity_id
_entity_poly.type
_entity_poly.pdbx_seq_one_letter_code
_entity_poly.pdbx_strand_id
1 'polypeptide(L)'
;MFPMVTRFMNYGHQTVRATRDIGQGFMITLSHVNCLPVTIQYPYEKLITSERFRRRIHFEFDKCIACEVCVRVCPIDLPVVEYELSTYDRHELNYNQIALGHLPMSVIDDYTIRTILNSIQRKTQ
;
A
#
# COMPACT_ATOMS: atom_id res chain seq x y z
N MET A 1 -18.15 -63.77 -5.97
CA MET A 1 -17.00 -63.33 -6.80
C MET A 1 -17.25 -61.98 -7.51
N PHE A 2 -18.48 -61.68 -7.95
CA PHE A 2 -18.85 -60.42 -8.62
C PHE A 2 -18.66 -59.08 -7.86
N PRO A 3 -18.88 -58.95 -6.53
CA PRO A 3 -18.80 -57.64 -5.86
C PRO A 3 -17.37 -57.12 -5.68
N MET A 4 -16.38 -58.01 -5.77
CA MET A 4 -14.96 -57.64 -5.72
C MET A 4 -14.52 -57.00 -7.04
N VAL A 5 -15.01 -57.52 -8.17
CA VAL A 5 -14.70 -57.01 -9.51
C VAL A 5 -15.29 -55.61 -9.72
N THR A 6 -16.54 -55.37 -9.30
CA THR A 6 -17.17 -54.05 -9.41
C THR A 6 -16.47 -52.99 -8.56
N ARG A 7 -15.93 -53.36 -7.39
CA ARG A 7 -15.16 -52.45 -6.52
C ARG A 7 -13.82 -52.05 -7.15
N PHE A 8 -13.11 -52.99 -7.78
CA PHE A 8 -11.88 -52.68 -8.53
C PHE A 8 -12.14 -51.78 -9.73
N MET A 9 -13.20 -52.03 -10.49
CA MET A 9 -13.59 -51.18 -11.62
C MET A 9 -13.96 -49.76 -11.17
N ASN A 10 -14.72 -49.63 -10.08
CA ASN A 10 -15.08 -48.32 -9.53
C ASN A 10 -13.86 -47.53 -9.00
N TYR A 11 -12.91 -48.20 -8.35
CA TYR A 11 -11.66 -47.58 -7.91
C TYR A 11 -10.83 -47.10 -9.11
N GLY A 12 -10.66 -47.93 -10.14
CA GLY A 12 -9.96 -47.54 -11.37
C GLY A 12 -10.61 -46.33 -12.06
N HIS A 13 -11.94 -46.29 -12.12
CA HIS A 13 -12.66 -45.15 -12.69
C HIS A 13 -12.49 -43.86 -11.86
N GLN A 14 -12.36 -43.96 -10.53
CA GLN A 14 -12.05 -42.81 -9.68
C GLN A 14 -10.62 -42.32 -9.91
N THR A 15 -9.64 -43.23 -9.99
CA THR A 15 -8.24 -42.88 -10.27
C THR A 15 -8.10 -42.15 -11.61
N VAL A 16 -8.76 -42.64 -12.68
CA VAL A 16 -8.74 -41.98 -14.00
C VAL A 16 -9.33 -40.58 -13.97
N ARG A 17 -10.42 -40.36 -13.21
CA ARG A 17 -11.01 -39.03 -13.01
C ARG A 17 -10.02 -38.11 -12.30
N ALA A 18 -9.47 -38.55 -11.17
CA ALA A 18 -8.51 -37.76 -10.40
C ALA A 18 -7.26 -37.38 -11.23
N THR A 19 -6.70 -38.31 -12.01
CA THR A 19 -5.55 -38.03 -12.87
C THR A 19 -5.87 -37.02 -13.97
N ARG A 20 -7.09 -37.06 -14.54
CA ARG A 20 -7.54 -36.08 -15.53
C ARG A 20 -7.63 -34.67 -14.93
N ASP A 21 -8.18 -34.56 -13.73
CA ASP A 21 -8.33 -33.27 -13.04
C ASP A 21 -6.97 -32.68 -12.66
N ILE A 22 -6.05 -33.53 -12.19
CA ILE A 22 -4.65 -33.16 -11.93
C ILE A 22 -3.96 -32.69 -13.22
N GLY A 23 -4.12 -33.44 -14.31
CA GLY A 23 -3.57 -33.07 -15.62
C GLY A 23 -4.11 -31.73 -16.13
N GLN A 24 -5.39 -31.45 -15.91
CA GLN A 24 -5.99 -30.16 -16.25
C GLN A 24 -5.38 -29.02 -15.42
N GLY A 25 -5.18 -29.23 -14.11
CA GLY A 25 -4.49 -28.27 -13.25
C GLY A 25 -3.06 -27.98 -13.71
N PHE A 26 -2.29 -29.03 -14.02
CA PHE A 26 -0.93 -28.87 -14.55
C PHE A 26 -0.90 -28.14 -15.89
N MET A 27 -1.83 -28.42 -16.79
CA MET A 27 -1.92 -27.73 -18.08
C MET A 27 -2.15 -26.21 -17.90
N ILE A 28 -2.97 -25.81 -16.93
CA ILE A 28 -3.19 -24.39 -16.61
C ILE A 28 -1.91 -23.76 -16.06
N THR A 29 -1.19 -24.46 -15.17
CA THR A 29 0.09 -23.94 -14.63
C THR A 29 1.14 -23.80 -15.73
N LEU A 30 1.26 -24.77 -16.63
CA LEU A 30 2.14 -24.71 -17.79
C LEU A 30 1.79 -23.54 -18.73
N SER A 31 0.50 -23.26 -18.91
CA SER A 31 0.05 -22.09 -19.69
C SER A 31 0.47 -20.75 -19.09
N HIS A 32 0.62 -20.65 -17.77
CA HIS A 32 1.06 -19.42 -17.09
C HIS A 32 2.58 -19.20 -17.15
N VAL A 33 3.37 -20.21 -17.52
CA VAL A 33 4.83 -20.08 -17.66
C VAL A 33 5.20 -19.23 -18.89
N ASN A 34 4.35 -19.23 -19.92
CA ASN A 34 4.52 -18.42 -21.12
C ASN A 34 3.91 -17.00 -20.99
N CYS A 35 3.28 -16.68 -19.86
CA CYS A 35 2.77 -15.34 -19.62
C CYS A 35 3.89 -14.43 -19.10
N LEU A 36 3.93 -13.19 -19.60
CA LEU A 36 4.83 -12.18 -19.07
C LEU A 36 4.44 -11.85 -17.61
N PRO A 37 5.42 -11.63 -16.72
CA PRO A 37 5.13 -11.34 -15.31
C PRO A 37 4.46 -9.97 -15.16
N VAL A 38 3.32 -9.94 -14.46
CA VAL A 38 2.63 -8.70 -14.06
C VAL A 38 3.21 -8.21 -12.73
N THR A 39 4.51 -7.93 -12.72
CA THR A 39 5.26 -7.48 -11.53
C THR A 39 5.95 -6.16 -11.81
N ILE A 40 5.99 -5.27 -10.82
CA ILE A 40 6.72 -4.00 -10.89
C ILE A 40 7.96 -4.13 -10.00
N GLN A 41 9.12 -3.79 -10.56
CA GLN A 41 10.42 -4.01 -9.90
C GLN A 41 10.74 -2.90 -8.90
N TYR A 42 10.36 -3.08 -7.64
CA TYR A 42 10.81 -2.19 -6.56
C TYR A 42 12.31 -2.42 -6.28
N PRO A 43 13.14 -1.38 -6.03
CA PRO A 43 12.82 0.05 -5.90
C PRO A 43 12.94 0.87 -7.21
N TYR A 44 13.31 0.22 -8.30
CA TYR A 44 13.68 0.86 -9.57
C TYR A 44 12.47 1.41 -10.33
N GLU A 45 11.36 0.68 -10.32
CA GLU A 45 10.11 1.05 -10.97
C GLU A 45 9.05 1.28 -9.88
N LYS A 46 8.35 2.41 -9.98
CA LYS A 46 7.38 2.86 -8.97
C LYS A 46 5.99 2.98 -9.57
N LEU A 47 5.01 2.47 -8.84
CA LEU A 47 3.60 2.60 -9.17
C LEU A 47 3.18 4.08 -9.21
N ILE A 48 2.43 4.44 -10.25
CA ILE A 48 1.70 5.71 -10.27
C ILE A 48 0.58 5.66 -9.23
N THR A 49 0.63 6.56 -8.25
CA THR A 49 -0.43 6.70 -7.24
C THR A 49 -1.58 7.52 -7.81
N SER A 50 -2.81 7.26 -7.34
CA SER A 50 -3.96 8.09 -7.68
C SER A 50 -3.86 9.49 -7.03
N GLU A 51 -4.58 10.47 -7.58
CA GLU A 51 -4.58 11.85 -7.06
C GLU A 51 -5.06 11.93 -5.60
N ARG A 52 -5.98 11.04 -5.21
CA ARG A 52 -6.54 10.98 -3.84
C ARG A 52 -5.84 9.96 -2.94
N PHE A 53 -4.66 9.48 -3.33
CA PHE A 53 -3.91 8.52 -2.53
C PHE A 53 -3.43 9.15 -1.22
N ARG A 54 -3.83 8.57 -0.08
CA ARG A 54 -3.46 9.05 1.26
C ARG A 54 -2.21 8.30 1.74
N ARG A 55 -1.07 9.00 1.85
CA ARG A 55 0.21 8.42 2.30
C ARG A 55 0.68 8.99 3.63
N ARG A 56 1.15 10.24 3.61
CA ARG A 56 1.63 10.98 4.76
C ARG A 56 0.77 12.23 4.93
N ILE A 57 0.49 12.59 6.17
CA ILE A 57 -0.23 13.81 6.51
C ILE A 57 0.79 14.94 6.45
N HIS A 58 0.51 15.97 5.66
CA HIS A 58 1.25 17.22 5.71
C HIS A 58 0.65 18.10 6.80
N PHE A 59 1.50 18.67 7.65
CA PHE A 59 1.08 19.54 8.74
C PHE A 59 1.79 20.88 8.64
N GLU A 60 1.00 21.96 8.66
CA GLU A 60 1.51 23.34 8.63
C GLU A 60 1.25 23.99 9.99
N PHE A 61 2.32 24.27 10.72
CA PHE A 61 2.25 24.82 12.08
C PHE A 61 1.57 26.19 12.13
N ASP A 62 1.85 27.06 11.17
CA ASP A 62 1.33 28.43 11.12
C ASP A 62 -0.21 28.51 10.99
N LYS A 63 -0.87 27.42 10.55
CA LYS A 63 -2.33 27.37 10.35
C LYS A 63 -3.07 26.66 11.49
N CYS A 64 -2.37 25.98 12.38
CA CYS A 64 -2.99 25.25 13.48
C CYS A 64 -3.40 26.22 14.60
N ILE A 65 -4.64 26.11 15.08
CA ILE A 65 -5.17 26.91 16.20
C ILE A 65 -5.39 26.08 17.49
N ALA A 66 -4.79 24.89 17.56
CA ALA A 66 -4.95 23.96 18.69
C ALA A 66 -6.42 23.65 19.06
N CYS A 67 -7.29 23.42 18.07
CA CYS A 67 -8.72 23.14 18.29
C CYS A 67 -9.05 21.67 18.64
N GLU A 68 -8.05 20.78 18.59
CA GLU A 68 -8.13 19.35 18.90
C GLU A 68 -9.15 18.54 18.05
N VAL A 69 -9.61 19.08 16.92
CA VAL A 69 -10.52 18.35 16.01
C VAL A 69 -9.85 17.10 15.45
N CYS A 70 -8.54 17.17 15.16
CA CYS A 70 -7.78 16.03 14.67
C CYS A 70 -7.71 14.87 15.67
N VAL A 71 -7.70 15.15 16.98
CA VAL A 71 -7.73 14.15 18.05
C VAL A 71 -9.13 13.55 18.14
N ARG A 72 -10.15 14.40 18.33
CA ARG A 72 -11.55 13.96 18.50
C ARG A 72 -12.12 13.11 17.36
N VAL A 73 -11.63 13.31 16.13
CA VAL A 73 -12.08 12.56 14.94
C VAL A 73 -11.18 11.34 14.66
N CYS A 74 -9.99 11.27 15.24
CA CYS A 74 -9.10 10.14 15.03
C CYS A 74 -9.69 8.88 15.67
N PRO A 75 -9.80 7.75 14.95
CA PRO A 75 -10.36 6.52 15.53
C PRO A 75 -9.48 5.89 16.61
N ILE A 76 -8.22 6.32 16.73
CA ILE A 76 -7.22 5.78 17.66
C ILE A 76 -6.51 6.86 18.49
N ASP A 77 -7.01 8.11 18.46
CA ASP A 77 -6.41 9.25 19.18
C ASP A 77 -4.89 9.41 18.97
N LEU A 78 -4.44 9.30 17.71
CA LEU A 78 -3.00 9.34 17.37
C LEU A 78 -2.33 10.72 17.55
N PRO A 79 -2.88 11.84 17.04
CA PRO A 79 -2.17 13.12 17.12
C PRO A 79 -2.19 13.64 18.55
N VAL A 80 -1.03 14.10 19.04
CA VAL A 80 -0.91 14.77 20.33
C VAL A 80 -0.83 16.27 20.08
N VAL A 81 -1.69 17.03 20.75
CA VAL A 81 -1.72 18.49 20.67
C VAL A 81 -1.39 19.03 22.05
N GLU A 82 -0.29 19.79 22.15
CA GLU A 82 0.16 20.43 23.39
C GLU A 82 0.08 21.95 23.25
N TYR A 83 -0.44 22.63 24.28
CA TYR A 83 -0.67 24.08 24.31
C TYR A 83 0.51 24.87 24.91
N GLU A 84 1.47 24.19 25.55
CA GLU A 84 2.56 24.84 26.32
C GLU A 84 3.71 25.38 25.44
N LEU A 85 3.65 25.16 24.12
CA LEU A 85 4.65 25.68 23.17
C LEU A 85 4.41 27.14 22.75
N SER A 86 3.55 27.90 23.44
CA SER A 86 3.34 29.33 23.17
C SER A 86 4.52 30.16 23.72
N THR A 87 5.67 30.12 23.05
CA THR A 87 6.74 31.08 23.30
C THR A 87 6.37 32.45 22.71
N TYR A 88 6.84 33.53 23.33
CA TYR A 88 6.53 34.91 22.93
C TYR A 88 7.26 35.36 21.65
N ASP A 89 8.23 34.59 21.17
CA ASP A 89 9.05 34.93 20.01
C ASP A 89 8.75 34.00 18.81
N ARG A 90 8.34 34.61 17.69
CA ARG A 90 7.96 33.92 16.45
C ARG A 90 9.11 33.13 15.81
N HIS A 91 10.36 33.49 16.09
CA HIS A 91 11.52 32.74 15.60
C HIS A 91 11.74 31.43 16.36
N GLU A 92 11.13 31.26 17.53
CA GLU A 92 11.29 30.07 18.38
C GLU A 92 10.38 28.88 18.04
N LEU A 93 9.31 29.14 17.29
CA LEU A 93 8.35 28.11 16.87
C LEU A 93 8.88 27.22 15.74
N ASN A 94 9.92 27.65 15.03
CA ASN A 94 10.41 26.98 13.83
C ASN A 94 11.55 25.98 14.11
N TYR A 95 12.22 26.04 15.27
CA TYR A 95 13.34 25.13 15.57
C TYR A 95 12.98 23.90 16.41
N ASN A 96 11.84 23.88 17.10
CA ASN A 96 11.52 22.77 18.00
C ASN A 96 11.02 21.51 17.29
N GLN A 97 10.49 21.63 16.08
CA GLN A 97 10.01 20.48 15.30
C GLN A 97 11.15 19.71 14.61
N ILE A 98 12.19 20.43 14.15
CA ILE A 98 13.40 19.83 13.55
C ILE A 98 14.35 19.30 14.63
N ALA A 99 14.53 20.04 15.73
CA ALA A 99 15.47 19.69 16.80
C ALA A 99 15.05 18.50 17.68
N LEU A 100 13.74 18.23 17.81
CA LEU A 100 13.22 17.07 18.55
C LEU A 100 13.18 15.77 17.71
N GLY A 101 13.64 15.79 16.45
CA GLY A 101 13.72 14.60 15.61
C GLY A 101 12.37 13.99 15.20
N HIS A 102 11.28 14.75 15.33
CA HIS A 102 9.91 14.27 15.10
C HIS A 102 9.27 14.74 13.79
N LEU A 103 9.99 15.47 12.92
CA LEU A 103 9.38 15.91 11.68
C LEU A 103 9.22 14.77 10.66
N PRO A 104 8.03 14.62 10.06
CA PRO A 104 7.93 14.02 8.74
C PRO A 104 8.71 14.93 7.77
N MET A 105 9.56 14.30 6.95
CA MET A 105 10.30 14.94 5.85
C MET A 105 9.49 16.05 5.18
N SER A 106 10.13 17.16 4.81
CA SER A 106 9.45 18.26 4.11
C SER A 106 8.76 17.73 2.85
N VAL A 107 7.59 18.27 2.48
CA VAL A 107 6.89 17.94 1.21
C VAL A 107 7.79 18.15 -0.02
N ILE A 108 8.81 19.01 0.13
CA ILE A 108 9.80 19.33 -0.89
C ILE A 108 10.76 18.14 -1.12
N ASP A 109 11.00 17.31 -0.09
CA ASP A 109 11.86 16.13 -0.13
C ASP A 109 11.10 14.82 -0.45
N ASP A 110 9.77 14.85 -0.46
CA ASP A 110 8.96 13.70 -0.86
C ASP A 110 9.06 13.48 -2.39
N TYR A 111 10.04 12.69 -2.81
CA TYR A 111 10.28 12.33 -4.22
C TYR A 111 9.02 11.79 -4.94
N THR A 112 8.05 11.26 -4.19
CA THR A 112 6.76 10.77 -4.71
C THR A 112 5.87 11.90 -5.20
N ILE A 113 5.86 13.06 -4.53
CA ILE A 113 5.06 14.23 -4.93
C ILE A 113 5.62 14.84 -6.23
N ARG A 114 6.96 14.89 -6.35
CA ARG A 114 7.62 15.30 -7.60
C ARG A 114 7.30 14.36 -8.77
N THR A 115 7.16 13.05 -8.50
CA THR A 115 6.78 12.06 -9.52
C THR A 115 5.34 12.25 -9.98
N ILE A 116 4.40 12.53 -9.07
CA ILE A 116 3.00 12.81 -9.39
C ILE A 116 2.87 14.11 -10.18
N LEU A 117 3.51 15.20 -9.72
CA LEU A 117 3.54 16.48 -10.44
C LEU A 117 4.07 16.31 -11.88
N ASN A 118 5.20 15.63 -12.06
CA ASN A 118 5.77 15.35 -13.38
C ASN A 118 4.88 14.42 -14.24
N SER A 119 4.02 13.60 -13.64
CA SER A 119 3.04 12.77 -14.36
C SER A 119 1.80 13.54 -14.78
N ILE A 120 1.36 14.52 -13.98
CA ILE A 120 0.25 15.43 -14.30
C ILE A 120 0.66 16.37 -15.44
N GLN A 121 1.86 16.97 -15.36
CA GLN A 121 2.40 17.86 -16.40
C GLN A 121 2.50 17.18 -17.78
N ARG A 122 2.80 15.87 -17.81
CA ARG A 122 2.84 15.08 -19.06
C ARG A 122 1.47 14.72 -19.65
N LYS A 123 0.39 14.84 -18.88
CA LYS A 123 -0.99 14.58 -19.36
C LYS A 123 -1.69 15.85 -19.86
N THR A 124 -1.17 17.02 -19.51
CA THR A 124 -1.70 18.33 -19.92
C THR A 124 -1.05 18.89 -21.20
N GLN A 125 -0.09 18.18 -21.79
CA GLN A 125 0.56 18.51 -23.06
C GLN A 125 0.14 17.55 -24.16
#